data_AF-A0A4U8UZM9-F1
#
_entry.id   AF-A0A4U8UZM9-F1
#
_cell.length_a   1.000
_cell.length_b   1.000
_cell.length_c   1.000
_cell.angle_alpha   90.00
_cell.angle_beta   90.00
_cell.angle_gamma   90.00
#
_symmetry.space_group_name_H-M   'P 1'
#
loop_
_entity.id
_entity.type
_entity.pdbx_description
1 polymer ?
#
loop_
_entity_poly.entity_id
_entity_poly.type
_entity_poly.pdbx_seq_one_letter_code
_entity_poly.pdbx_strand_id
1 'polypeptide(L)'
;MLWGCSSTNKALVARNNEARRVRLAKACELAEKLDEATANEIVSYDFNTLRGKLQDGSITAEQALQAYWRKAFQVNEDINCLIDVIVKAYDDAMELDRKPEIPEGIDEAGTSLLV
;
A
#
# COMPACT_ATOMS: atom_id res chain seq x y z
N MET A 1 -26.49 31.80 -22.51
CA MET A 1 -25.05 31.83 -22.14
C MET A 1 -24.77 30.66 -21.19
N LEU A 2 -24.24 29.53 -21.68
CA LEU A 2 -24.00 28.32 -20.89
C LEU A 2 -22.51 27.95 -20.80
N TRP A 3 -21.61 28.91 -20.96
CA TRP A 3 -20.16 28.69 -20.93
C TRP A 3 -19.56 28.69 -19.51
N GLY A 4 -20.28 29.22 -18.52
CA GLY A 4 -19.80 29.36 -17.14
C GLY A 4 -19.67 28.04 -16.35
N CYS A 5 -20.44 27.00 -16.70
CA CYS A 5 -20.31 25.67 -16.06
C CYS A 5 -19.14 24.84 -16.59
N SER A 6 -18.61 25.16 -17.79
CA SER A 6 -17.50 24.40 -18.40
C SER A 6 -16.15 24.77 -17.78
N SER A 7 -15.92 26.06 -17.49
CA SER A 7 -14.66 26.54 -16.92
C SER A 7 -14.47 26.11 -15.47
N THR A 8 -15.53 26.12 -14.65
CA THR A 8 -15.51 25.63 -13.27
C THR A 8 -15.22 24.13 -13.22
N ASN A 9 -15.88 23.33 -14.06
CA ASN A 9 -15.61 21.89 -14.16
C ASN A 9 -14.17 21.61 -14.62
N LYS A 10 -13.63 22.36 -15.58
CA LYS A 10 -12.22 22.24 -16.00
C LYS A 10 -11.26 22.54 -14.85
N ALA A 11 -11.53 23.58 -14.07
CA ALA A 11 -10.70 23.93 -12.92
C ALA A 11 -10.73 22.85 -11.82
N LEU A 12 -11.90 22.26 -11.56
CA LEU A 12 -12.04 21.15 -10.61
C LEU A 12 -11.30 19.89 -11.10
N VAL A 13 -11.44 19.54 -12.37
CA VAL A 13 -10.71 18.41 -12.98
C VAL A 13 -9.20 18.64 -12.92
N ALA A 14 -8.73 19.85 -13.22
CA ALA A 14 -7.31 20.18 -13.14
C ALA A 14 -6.78 20.05 -11.71
N ARG A 15 -7.50 20.58 -10.71
CA ARG A 15 -7.13 20.43 -9.29
C ARG A 15 -7.11 18.96 -8.85
N ASN A 16 -8.11 18.18 -9.24
CA ASN A 16 -8.16 16.75 -8.93
C ASN A 16 -7.01 15.99 -9.59
N ASN A 17 -6.69 16.30 -10.85
CA ASN A 17 -5.57 15.70 -11.57
C ASN A 17 -4.24 16.02 -10.90
N GLU A 18 -4.05 17.25 -10.41
CA GLU A 18 -2.82 17.63 -9.71
C GLU A 18 -2.69 16.88 -8.37
N ALA A 19 -3.75 16.87 -7.56
CA ALA A 19 -3.75 16.12 -6.30
C ALA A 19 -3.52 14.61 -6.52
N ARG A 20 -4.08 14.06 -7.61
CA ARG A 20 -3.88 12.68 -8.05
C ARG A 20 -2.42 12.42 -8.42
N ARG A 21 -1.79 13.32 -9.19
CA ARG A 21 -0.36 13.21 -9.53
C ARG A 21 0.53 13.17 -8.29
N VAL A 22 0.25 14.03 -7.31
CA VAL A 22 1.00 14.03 -6.03
C VAL A 22 0.85 12.69 -5.30
N ARG A 23 -0.37 12.15 -5.21
CA ARG A 23 -0.60 10.84 -4.57
C ARG A 23 0.10 9.70 -5.30
N LEU A 24 0.02 9.68 -6.62
CA LEU A 24 0.67 8.67 -7.46
C LEU A 24 2.20 8.73 -7.32
N ALA A 25 2.77 9.93 -7.37
CA ALA A 25 4.22 10.12 -7.20
C ALA A 25 4.69 9.63 -5.83
N LYS A 26 3.97 9.98 -4.76
CA LYS A 26 4.30 9.50 -3.40
C LYS A 26 4.21 7.98 -3.29
N ALA A 27 3.18 7.35 -3.83
CA ALA A 27 3.06 5.89 -3.80
C ALA A 27 4.14 5.20 -4.65
N CYS A 28 4.55 5.79 -5.78
CA CYS A 28 5.66 5.28 -6.59
C CYS A 28 6.98 5.33 -5.81
N GLU A 29 7.29 6.47 -5.19
CA GLU A 29 8.48 6.65 -4.34
C GLU A 29 8.51 5.63 -3.19
N LEU A 30 7.37 5.40 -2.54
CA LEU A 30 7.25 4.41 -1.47
C LEU A 30 7.42 2.97 -1.97
N ALA A 31 6.88 2.65 -3.15
CA ALA A 31 7.02 1.33 -3.77
C ALA A 31 8.47 1.04 -4.20
N GLU A 32 9.22 2.06 -4.60
CA GLU A 32 10.62 1.94 -5.00
C GLU A 32 11.59 1.68 -3.85
N LYS A 33 11.15 1.87 -2.60
CA LYS A 33 11.95 1.51 -1.41
C LYS A 33 12.20 0.01 -1.28
N LEU A 34 11.27 -0.81 -1.80
CA LEU A 34 11.45 -2.25 -1.86
C LEU A 34 12.29 -2.62 -3.07
N ASP A 35 13.29 -3.48 -2.87
CA ASP A 35 14.12 -3.95 -3.97
C ASP A 35 13.29 -4.78 -4.97
N GLU A 36 13.69 -4.72 -6.24
CA GLU A 36 12.92 -5.31 -7.32
C GLU A 36 12.85 -6.84 -7.26
N ALA A 37 13.90 -7.50 -6.76
CA ALA A 37 13.93 -8.95 -6.67
C ALA A 37 12.90 -9.44 -5.65
N THR A 38 12.89 -8.85 -4.46
CA THR A 38 11.90 -9.14 -3.40
C THR A 38 10.48 -8.79 -3.87
N ALA A 39 10.30 -7.66 -4.54
CA ALA A 39 8.98 -7.28 -5.06
C ALA A 39 8.45 -8.32 -6.07
N ASN A 40 9.29 -8.78 -7.00
CA ASN A 40 8.91 -9.78 -7.98
C ASN A 40 8.63 -11.15 -7.34
N GLU A 41 9.41 -11.53 -6.32
CA GLU A 41 9.16 -12.75 -5.55
C GLU A 41 7.78 -12.67 -4.86
N ILE A 42 7.49 -11.57 -4.17
CA ILE A 42 6.20 -11.38 -3.48
C ILE A 42 5.01 -11.46 -4.43
N VAL A 43 5.10 -10.79 -5.59
CA VAL A 43 4.02 -10.77 -6.59
C VAL A 43 3.83 -12.14 -7.25
N SER A 44 4.83 -13.03 -7.19
CA SER A 44 4.74 -14.39 -7.74
C SER A 44 3.98 -15.37 -6.84
N TYR A 45 3.75 -15.04 -5.57
CA TYR A 45 3.02 -15.90 -4.64
C TYR A 45 1.55 -16.00 -5.03
N ASP A 46 0.99 -17.21 -4.92
CA ASP A 46 -0.45 -17.35 -4.84
C ASP A 46 -0.98 -16.82 -3.50
N PHE A 47 -2.29 -16.59 -3.43
CA PHE A 47 -2.93 -15.99 -2.27
C PHE A 47 -2.67 -16.76 -0.97
N ASN A 48 -2.64 -18.10 -0.98
CA ASN A 48 -2.45 -18.88 0.24
C ASN A 48 -1.01 -18.77 0.73
N THR A 49 -0.04 -18.80 -0.18
CA THR A 49 1.38 -18.58 0.16
C THR A 49 1.62 -17.17 0.67
N LEU A 50 1.06 -16.15 0.02
CA LEU A 50 1.18 -14.76 0.47
C LEU A 50 0.60 -14.59 1.88
N ARG A 51 -0.60 -15.13 2.12
CA ARG A 51 -1.24 -15.10 3.43
C ARG A 51 -0.40 -15.80 4.49
N GLY A 52 0.12 -17.00 4.19
CA GLY A 52 0.96 -17.75 5.12
C GLY A 52 2.20 -16.95 5.53
N LYS A 53 2.89 -16.35 4.55
CA LYS A 53 4.09 -15.52 4.79
C LYS A 53 3.81 -14.23 5.55
N LEU A 54 2.63 -13.64 5.40
CA LEU A 54 2.20 -12.50 6.21
C LEU A 54 1.89 -12.92 7.65
N GLN A 55 1.28 -14.10 7.84
CA GLN A 55 0.90 -14.60 9.16
C GLN A 55 2.10 -15.10 9.98
N ASP A 56 3.10 -15.70 9.32
CA ASP A 56 4.33 -16.14 9.97
C ASP A 56 5.38 -15.02 10.11
N GLY A 57 5.13 -13.86 9.49
CA GLY A 57 6.00 -12.69 9.55
C GLY A 57 7.25 -12.77 8.65
N SER A 58 7.33 -13.75 7.74
CA SER A 58 8.41 -13.85 6.75
C SER A 58 8.42 -12.67 5.78
N ILE A 59 7.25 -12.05 5.56
CA ILE A 59 7.13 -10.76 4.87
C ILE A 59 6.24 -9.84 5.69
N THR A 60 6.48 -8.55 5.58
CA THR A 60 5.66 -7.54 6.25
C THR A 60 4.52 -7.05 5.36
N ALA A 61 3.48 -6.47 5.95
CA ALA A 61 2.39 -5.83 5.22
C ALA A 61 2.89 -4.66 4.37
N GLU A 62 3.88 -3.90 4.87
CA GLU A 62 4.57 -2.85 4.11
C GLU A 62 5.20 -3.40 2.82
N GLN A 63 5.98 -4.48 2.94
CA GLN A 63 6.64 -5.11 1.79
C GLN A 63 5.62 -5.62 0.77
N ALA A 64 4.54 -6.26 1.24
CA ALA A 64 3.48 -6.73 0.36
C ALA A 64 2.83 -5.57 -0.41
N LEU A 65 2.49 -4.47 0.26
CA LEU A 65 1.88 -3.31 -0.38
C LEU A 65 2.81 -2.67 -1.41
N GLN A 66 4.08 -2.47 -1.05
CA GLN A 66 5.10 -1.90 -1.96
C GLN A 66 5.26 -2.75 -3.22
N ALA A 67 5.33 -4.08 -3.08
CA ALA A 67 5.45 -5.00 -4.20
C ALA A 67 4.27 -4.88 -5.18
N TYR A 68 3.03 -4.87 -4.67
CA TYR A 68 1.84 -4.73 -5.52
C TYR A 68 1.70 -3.34 -6.12
N TRP A 69 2.06 -2.27 -5.41
CA TRP A 69 2.12 -0.93 -6.00
C TRP A 69 3.13 -0.86 -7.14
N ARG A 70 4.34 -1.38 -6.95
CA ARG A 70 5.36 -1.45 -8.01
C ARG A 70 4.82 -2.16 -9.25
N LYS A 71 4.19 -3.33 -9.07
CA LYS A 71 3.60 -4.08 -10.19
C LYS A 71 2.44 -3.33 -10.85
N ALA A 72 1.58 -2.69 -10.07
CA ALA A 72 0.45 -1.93 -10.58
C ALA A 72 0.92 -0.74 -11.43
N PHE A 73 1.97 -0.02 -11.00
CA PHE A 73 2.54 1.07 -11.80
C PHE A 73 3.15 0.58 -13.11
N GLN A 74 3.92 -0.51 -13.08
CA GLN A 74 4.49 -1.12 -14.29
C GLN A 74 3.40 -1.50 -15.30
N VAL A 75 2.35 -2.20 -14.86
CA VAL A 75 1.27 -2.66 -15.74
C VAL A 75 0.39 -1.49 -16.20
N ASN A 76 0.21 -0.46 -15.36
CA ASN A 76 -0.59 0.71 -15.70
C ASN A 76 -0.05 1.48 -16.91
N GLU A 77 1.26 1.46 -17.18
CA GLU A 77 1.84 2.06 -18.38
C GLU A 77 1.24 1.48 -19.67
N ASP A 78 0.91 0.19 -19.67
CA ASP A 78 0.38 -0.51 -20.84
C ASP A 78 -1.16 -0.44 -20.93
N ILE A 79 -1.85 -0.60 -19.80
CA ILE A 79 -3.31 -0.83 -19.80
C ILE A 79 -4.12 0.30 -19.16
N ASN A 80 -3.48 1.32 -18.58
CA ASN A 80 -4.14 2.46 -17.92
C ASN A 80 -5.24 2.04 -16.91
N CYS A 81 -4.94 1.04 -16.09
CA CYS A 81 -5.87 0.46 -15.13
C CYS A 81 -5.96 1.21 -13.79
N LEU A 82 -5.00 2.09 -13.52
CA LEU A 82 -4.85 2.76 -12.24
C LEU A 82 -5.30 4.23 -12.36
N ILE A 83 -6.46 4.51 -11.76
CA ILE A 83 -7.04 5.85 -11.73
C ILE A 83 -6.43 6.66 -10.59
N ASP A 84 -6.29 6.07 -9.40
CA ASP A 84 -5.77 6.72 -8.19
C ASP A 84 -5.15 5.66 -7.25
N VAL A 85 -4.46 6.11 -6.21
CA VAL A 85 -3.88 5.27 -5.14
C VAL A 85 -4.36 5.72 -3.78
N ILE A 86 -4.58 4.74 -2.89
CA ILE A 86 -4.94 4.98 -1.50
C ILE A 86 -3.64 5.07 -0.68
N VAL A 87 -3.03 6.26 -0.62
CA VAL A 87 -1.75 6.46 0.08
C VAL A 87 -1.82 6.06 1.56
N LYS A 88 -2.98 6.26 2.21
CA LYS A 88 -3.21 5.85 3.61
C LYS A 88 -2.95 4.36 3.83
N ALA A 89 -3.12 3.51 2.82
CA ALA A 89 -2.86 2.08 2.93
C ALA A 89 -1.41 1.79 3.36
N TYR A 90 -0.45 2.68 3.06
CA TYR A 90 0.92 2.55 3.54
C TYR A 90 1.03 2.76 5.05
N ASP A 91 0.36 3.79 5.58
CA ASP A 91 0.33 4.04 7.02
C ASP A 91 -0.36 2.87 7.75
N ASP A 92 -1.50 2.39 7.21
CA ASP A 92 -2.22 1.23 7.75
C ASP A 92 -1.34 -0.04 7.71
N ALA A 93 -0.56 -0.26 6.65
CA ALA A 93 0.37 -1.39 6.55
C ALA A 93 1.51 -1.29 7.58
N MET A 94 2.10 -0.11 7.75
CA MET A 94 3.11 0.12 8.79
C MET A 94 2.56 -0.09 10.20
N GLU A 95 1.29 0.28 10.45
CA GLU A 95 0.63 0.04 11.73
C GLU A 95 0.38 -1.45 11.98
N LEU A 96 -0.01 -2.21 10.96
CA LEU A 96 -0.16 -3.67 11.06
C LEU A 96 1.18 -4.39 11.33
N ASP A 97 2.27 -3.84 10.82
CA ASP A 97 3.62 -4.37 11.05
C ASP A 97 4.16 -4.04 12.44
N ARG A 98 3.57 -3.05 13.15
CA ARG A 98 3.91 -2.82 14.55
C ARG A 98 3.36 -3.98 15.37
N LYS A 99 4.28 -4.78 15.93
CA LYS A 99 3.91 -5.80 16.93
C LYS A 99 3.09 -5.14 18.04
N PRO A 100 1.99 -5.75 18.51
CA PRO A 100 1.37 -5.32 19.74
C PRO A 100 2.44 -5.39 20.84
N GLU A 101 2.62 -4.31 21.59
CA GLU A 101 3.38 -4.36 22.84
C GLU A 101 2.67 -5.39 23.73
N ILE A 102 3.22 -6.60 23.82
CA ILE A 102 2.79 -7.54 24.85
C ILE A 102 3.32 -6.95 26.17
N PRO A 103 2.44 -6.57 27.12
CA PRO A 103 2.90 -6.07 28.41
C PRO A 103 3.82 -7.12 29.04
N GLU A 104 4.96 -6.68 29.62
CA GLU A 104 5.85 -7.58 30.34
C GLU A 104 5.04 -8.40 31.37
N GLY A 105 5.02 -9.73 31.20
CA GLY A 105 4.36 -10.66 32.13
C GLY A 105 3.16 -11.44 31.59
N ILE A 106 2.86 -11.37 30.29
CA ILE A 106 1.80 -12.19 29.66
C ILE A 106 2.38 -12.92 28.45
N ASP A 107 2.15 -14.23 28.33
CA ASP A 107 2.53 -15.00 27.14
C ASP A 107 1.53 -14.80 25.97
N GLU A 108 1.86 -15.31 24.78
CA GLU A 108 1.04 -15.24 23.57
C GLU A 108 -0.35 -15.90 23.72
N ALA A 109 -0.57 -16.67 24.79
CA ALA A 109 -1.83 -17.31 25.13
C ALA A 109 -2.66 -16.53 26.17
N GLY A 110 -2.19 -15.36 26.62
CA GLY A 110 -2.86 -14.54 27.63
C GLY A 110 -2.68 -15.04 29.06
N THR A 111 -1.72 -15.94 29.30
CA THR A 111 -1.42 -16.49 30.62
C THR A 111 -0.41 -15.59 31.33
N SER A 112 -0.73 -15.19 32.57
CA SER A 112 0.21 -14.43 33.39
C SER A 112 1.37 -15.34 33.81
N LEU A 113 2.61 -14.87 33.58
CA LEU A 113 3.84 -15.54 34.02
C LEU A 113 4.12 -15.39 35.53
N LEU A 114 3.23 -14.72 36.26
CA LEU A 114 3.25 -14.63 37.72
C LEU A 114 2.29 -15.67 38.31
N VAL A 115 2.78 -16.91 38.43
CA VAL A 115 2.27 -17.90 39.39
C VAL A 115 3.44 -18.39 40.23
#